data_AF-X0WA08-F1
#
_entry.id   AF-X0WA08-F1
#
_cell.length_a   1.000
_cell.length_b   1.000
_cell.length_c   1.000
_cell.angle_alpha   90.00
_cell.angle_beta   90.00
_cell.angle_gamma   90.00
#
_symmetry.space_group_name_H-M   'P 1'
#
loop_
_entity.id
_entity.type
_entity.pdbx_description
1 polymer ?
#
loop_
_entity_poly.entity_id
_entity_poly.type
_entity_poly.pdbx_seq_one_letter_code
_entity_poly.pdbx_strand_id
1 'polypeptide(L)'
;RLKVQREKAEGKRLIVGVNAFQVEGEEGPINKAIQDVAYKVPSVALREERVREVKEFKENRNQRALKRSLKEIYRATKEGRNVTRPIIEAAKTGVTLGEVTGVIRLGYGIPYDPFEQTEMPSFVRQLVRKSE
;
A
#
# COMPACT_ATOMS: atom_id res chain seq x y z
N ARG A 1 -18.51 16.91 4.64
CA ARG A 1 -17.12 17.05 5.13
C ARG A 1 -16.54 18.45 4.88
N LEU A 2 -16.57 18.98 3.65
CA LEU A 2 -16.02 20.31 3.33
C LEU A 2 -16.73 21.48 4.04
N LYS A 3 -18.07 21.48 4.11
CA LYS A 3 -18.85 22.48 4.86
C LYS A 3 -18.39 22.59 6.33
N VAL A 4 -18.25 21.45 7.01
CA VAL A 4 -17.80 21.40 8.40
C VAL A 4 -16.37 21.91 8.55
N GLN A 5 -15.46 21.61 7.61
CA GLN A 5 -14.11 22.15 7.66
C GLN A 5 -14.09 23.67 7.47
N ARG A 6 -14.90 24.21 6.55
CA ARG A 6 -15.08 25.66 6.41
C ARG A 6 -15.64 26.29 7.68
N GLU A 7 -16.69 25.72 8.26
CA GLU A 7 -17.26 26.24 9.52
C GLU A 7 -16.25 26.27 10.67
N LYS A 8 -15.38 25.25 10.78
CA LYS A 8 -14.30 25.24 11.78
C LYS A 8 -13.24 26.31 11.50
N ALA A 9 -12.81 26.44 10.24
CA ALA A 9 -11.81 27.43 9.84
C ALA A 9 -12.33 28.87 9.98
N GLU A 10 -13.61 29.10 9.67
CA GLU A 10 -14.29 30.39 9.78
C GLU A 10 -14.75 30.71 11.22
N GLY A 11 -14.49 29.84 12.20
CA GLY A 11 -14.90 30.03 13.60
C GLY A 11 -16.41 29.92 13.86
N LYS A 12 -17.23 29.63 12.84
CA LYS A 12 -18.67 29.37 12.97
C LYS A 12 -18.98 28.15 13.83
N ARG A 13 -18.05 27.19 13.85
CA ARG A 13 -18.07 26.02 14.73
C ARG A 13 -16.88 26.09 15.68
N LEU A 14 -17.16 26.46 16.92
CA LEU A 14 -16.13 26.59 17.96
C LEU A 14 -15.61 25.21 18.39
N ILE A 15 -14.29 25.11 18.54
CA ILE A 15 -13.52 23.99 19.04
C ILE A 15 -12.56 24.56 20.09
N VAL A 16 -12.92 24.34 21.35
CA VAL A 16 -12.15 24.79 22.51
C VAL A 16 -10.73 24.21 22.46
N GLY A 17 -9.72 25.07 22.64
CA GLY A 17 -8.31 24.69 22.57
C GLY A 17 -7.74 24.55 21.15
N VAL A 18 -8.55 24.79 20.10
CA VAL A 18 -8.08 24.75 18.70
C VAL A 18 -8.35 26.08 17.99
N ASN A 19 -9.61 26.49 17.84
CA ASN A 19 -9.98 27.75 17.19
C ASN A 19 -10.66 28.76 18.14
N ALA A 20 -10.94 28.36 19.39
CA ALA A 20 -11.52 29.20 20.42
C ALA A 20 -10.89 28.87 21.78
N PHE A 21 -10.74 29.87 22.64
CA PHE A 21 -10.23 29.72 24.01
C PHE A 21 -8.89 28.94 24.08
N GLN A 22 -7.96 29.27 23.19
CA GLN A 22 -6.61 28.71 23.24
C GLN A 22 -5.88 29.22 24.48
N VAL A 23 -5.10 28.35 25.11
CA VAL A 23 -4.19 28.77 26.19
C VAL A 23 -2.91 29.30 25.53
N GLU A 24 -2.56 30.54 25.83
CA GLU A 24 -1.25 31.10 25.49
C GLU A 24 -0.22 30.62 26.53
N GLY A 25 0.88 30.02 26.08
CA GLY A 25 1.94 29.54 26.98
C GLY A 25 2.39 28.11 26.67
N GLU A 26 2.98 27.45 27.66
CA GLU A 26 3.55 26.12 27.50
C GLU A 26 2.48 25.03 27.26
N GLU A 27 2.88 23.97 26.55
CA GLU A 27 2.01 22.81 26.34
C GLU A 27 1.51 22.21 27.66
N GLY A 28 0.24 21.79 27.65
CA GLY A 28 -0.39 21.17 28.82
C GLY A 28 0.30 19.88 29.27
N PRO A 29 0.11 19.48 30.54
CA PRO A 29 0.83 18.35 31.15
C PRO A 29 0.60 17.03 30.42
N ILE A 30 -0.56 16.84 29.79
CA ILE A 30 -0.87 15.65 29.00
C ILE A 30 -0.02 15.61 27.73
N ASN A 31 0.08 16.71 26.97
CA ASN A 31 0.86 16.77 25.73
C ASN A 31 2.35 16.50 26.01
N LYS A 32 2.89 17.12 27.07
CA LYS A 32 4.26 16.86 27.55
C LYS A 32 4.47 15.40 27.94
N ALA A 33 3.53 14.81 28.69
CA ALA A 33 3.63 13.42 29.12
C ALA A 33 3.61 12.41 27.97
N ILE A 34 2.91 12.71 26.86
CA ILE A 34 2.80 11.80 25.71
C ILE A 34 3.86 12.02 24.62
N GLN A 35 4.62 13.12 24.68
CA GLN A 35 5.54 13.55 23.62
C GLN A 35 6.55 12.47 23.22
N ASP A 36 7.09 11.75 24.21
CA ASP A 36 8.12 10.73 23.99
C ASP A 36 7.60 9.31 23.90
N VAL A 37 6.34 9.08 24.26
CA VAL A 37 5.68 7.75 24.20
C VAL A 37 4.71 7.62 23.03
N ALA A 38 4.45 8.71 22.30
CA ALA A 38 3.66 8.67 21.08
C ALA A 38 4.33 7.77 20.04
N TYR A 39 3.52 6.96 19.35
CA TYR A 39 4.00 6.17 18.22
C TYR A 39 4.59 7.10 17.15
N LYS A 40 5.87 6.91 16.83
CA LYS A 40 6.59 7.65 15.79
C LYS A 40 6.61 6.83 14.51
N VAL A 41 6.40 7.50 13.39
CA VAL A 41 6.58 6.86 12.08
C VAL A 41 8.03 6.37 11.92
N PRO A 42 8.27 5.22 11.27
CA PRO A 42 9.60 4.75 10.94
C PRO A 42 10.49 5.83 10.32
N SER A 43 11.74 5.91 10.79
CA SER A 43 12.73 6.83 10.24
C SER A 43 12.94 6.59 8.75
N VAL A 44 13.47 7.60 8.04
CA VAL A 44 13.84 7.46 6.62
C VAL A 44 14.79 6.28 6.43
N ALA A 45 15.81 6.17 7.29
CA ALA A 45 16.78 5.09 7.26
C ALA A 45 16.14 3.70 7.38
N LEU A 46 15.19 3.52 8.32
CA LEU A 46 14.50 2.24 8.51
C LEU A 46 13.61 1.88 7.30
N ARG A 47 13.01 2.89 6.66
CA ARG A 47 12.23 2.68 5.42
C ARG A 47 13.13 2.28 4.26
N GLU A 48 14.27 2.94 4.10
CA GLU A 48 15.25 2.60 3.06
C GLU A 48 15.85 1.22 3.25
N GLU A 49 16.12 0.82 4.49
CA GLU A 49 16.54 -0.54 4.84
C GLU A 49 15.52 -1.58 4.38
N ARG A 50 14.23 -1.39 4.71
CA ARG A 50 13.19 -2.30 4.22
C ARG A 50 13.05 -2.31 2.71
N VAL A 51 13.25 -1.18 2.04
CA VAL A 51 13.26 -1.16 0.57
C VAL A 51 14.42 -2.00 0.01
N ARG A 52 15.62 -1.92 0.61
CA ARG A 52 16.77 -2.74 0.21
C ARG A 52 16.49 -4.23 0.38
N GLU A 53 15.98 -4.63 1.54
CA GLU A 53 15.63 -6.05 1.80
C GLU A 53 14.61 -6.59 0.79
N VAL A 54 13.58 -5.80 0.46
CA VAL A 54 12.57 -6.23 -0.53
C VAL A 54 13.19 -6.35 -1.93
N LYS A 55 14.14 -5.49 -2.30
CA LYS A 55 14.86 -5.61 -3.58
C LYS A 55 15.70 -6.88 -3.61
N GLU A 56 16.51 -7.12 -2.59
CA GLU A 56 17.35 -8.31 -2.47
C GLU A 56 16.51 -9.60 -2.47
N PHE A 57 15.39 -9.62 -1.71
CA PHE A 57 14.43 -10.71 -1.74
C PHE A 57 13.89 -10.99 -3.15
N LYS A 58 13.55 -9.93 -3.91
CA LYS A 58 13.02 -10.06 -5.27
C LYS A 58 14.06 -10.58 -6.27
N GLU A 59 15.34 -10.30 -6.05
CA GLU A 59 16.46 -10.76 -6.88
C GLU A 59 16.74 -12.25 -6.67
N ASN A 60 16.69 -12.72 -5.43
CA ASN A 60 17.12 -14.07 -5.04
C ASN A 60 16.03 -15.17 -5.16
N ARG A 61 14.77 -14.80 -5.43
CA ARG A 61 13.65 -15.76 -5.50
C ARG A 61 13.59 -16.54 -6.82
N ASN A 62 12.92 -17.70 -6.78
CA ASN A 62 12.72 -18.55 -7.96
C ASN A 62 11.77 -17.90 -8.99
N GLN A 63 12.35 -17.21 -9.96
CA GLN A 63 11.62 -16.49 -11.01
C GLN A 63 10.72 -17.41 -11.85
N ARG A 64 11.12 -18.67 -12.07
CA ARG A 64 10.34 -19.62 -12.87
C ARG A 64 9.07 -20.05 -12.14
N ALA A 65 9.17 -20.33 -10.84
CA ALA A 65 8.03 -20.67 -9.99
C ALA A 65 7.06 -19.49 -9.88
N LEU A 66 7.60 -18.29 -9.62
CA LEU A 66 6.83 -17.05 -9.53
C LEU A 66 6.02 -16.76 -10.81
N LYS A 67 6.65 -16.82 -11.98
CA LYS A 67 5.95 -16.58 -13.27
C LYS A 67 4.80 -17.56 -13.51
N ARG A 68 4.96 -18.84 -13.12
CA ARG A 68 3.89 -19.83 -13.22
C ARG A 68 2.72 -19.50 -12.29
N SER A 69 3.00 -19.18 -11.03
CA SER A 69 1.98 -18.86 -10.04
C SER A 69 1.19 -17.61 -10.41
N LEU A 70 1.87 -16.55 -10.85
CA LEU A 70 1.20 -15.33 -11.32
C LEU A 70 0.34 -15.58 -12.56
N LYS A 71 0.76 -16.48 -13.46
CA LYS A 71 -0.04 -16.83 -14.65
C LYS A 71 -1.34 -17.50 -14.25
N GLU A 72 -1.30 -18.38 -13.24
CA GLU A 72 -2.50 -19.02 -12.73
C GLU A 72 -3.44 -18.03 -12.04
N ILE A 73 -2.91 -17.07 -11.25
CA ILE A 73 -3.72 -15.99 -10.68
C ILE A 73 -4.41 -15.18 -11.79
N TYR A 74 -3.67 -14.80 -12.83
CA TYR A 74 -4.22 -14.06 -13.96
C TYR A 74 -5.35 -14.83 -14.66
N ARG A 75 -5.14 -16.12 -14.95
CA ARG A 75 -6.14 -17.01 -15.56
C ARG A 75 -7.37 -17.16 -14.68
N ALA A 76 -7.19 -17.48 -13.40
CA ALA A 76 -8.30 -17.62 -12.46
C ALA A 76 -9.13 -16.34 -12.38
N THR A 77 -8.48 -15.17 -12.44
CA THR A 77 -9.16 -13.88 -12.48
C THR A 77 -9.96 -13.71 -13.77
N LYS A 78 -9.36 -13.94 -14.94
CA LYS A 78 -10.02 -13.83 -16.26
C LYS A 78 -11.20 -14.80 -16.42
N GLU A 79 -11.07 -16.00 -15.87
CA GLU A 79 -12.05 -17.08 -15.96
C GLU A 79 -13.15 -16.96 -14.88
N GLY A 80 -13.09 -15.96 -13.99
CA GLY A 80 -14.06 -15.79 -12.90
C GLY A 80 -14.02 -16.90 -11.85
N ARG A 81 -12.91 -17.65 -11.77
CA ARG A 81 -12.69 -18.70 -10.77
C ARG A 81 -12.29 -18.11 -9.41
N ASN A 82 -12.36 -18.95 -8.38
CA ASN A 82 -11.84 -18.58 -7.06
C ASN A 82 -10.33 -18.29 -7.10
N VAL A 83 -9.96 -17.02 -6.97
CA VAL A 83 -8.57 -16.55 -6.97
C VAL A 83 -7.83 -16.79 -5.66
N THR A 84 -8.52 -17.07 -4.54
CA THR A 84 -7.87 -17.27 -3.24
C THR A 84 -6.94 -18.48 -3.25
N ARG A 85 -7.35 -19.58 -3.89
CA ARG A 85 -6.52 -20.80 -3.98
C ARG A 85 -5.19 -20.56 -4.70
N PRO A 86 -5.14 -19.98 -5.92
CA PRO A 86 -3.87 -19.70 -6.56
C PRO A 86 -3.04 -18.63 -5.84
N ILE A 87 -3.65 -17.71 -5.10
CA ILE A 87 -2.90 -16.76 -4.25
C ILE A 87 -2.15 -17.47 -3.13
N ILE A 88 -2.79 -18.44 -2.45
CA ILE A 88 -2.14 -19.24 -1.39
C ILE A 88 -0.92 -19.97 -1.94
N GLU A 89 -1.05 -20.60 -3.11
CA GLU A 89 0.09 -21.30 -3.73
C GLU A 89 1.16 -20.32 -4.23
N ALA A 90 0.77 -19.16 -4.73
CA ALA A 90 1.70 -18.14 -5.17
C ALA A 90 2.53 -17.56 -4.02
N ALA A 91 1.94 -17.38 -2.84
CA ALA A 91 2.64 -16.88 -1.65
C ALA A 91 3.88 -17.73 -1.31
N LYS A 92 3.79 -19.05 -1.49
CA LYS A 92 4.90 -20.00 -1.27
C LYS A 92 6.05 -19.81 -2.27
N THR A 93 5.83 -19.13 -3.38
CA THR A 93 6.83 -18.88 -4.43
C THR A 93 7.52 -17.51 -4.32
N GLY A 94 7.22 -16.75 -3.27
CA GLY A 94 7.83 -15.44 -3.03
C GLY A 94 7.25 -14.32 -3.89
N VAL A 95 5.99 -14.44 -4.31
CA VAL A 95 5.25 -13.30 -4.90
C VAL A 95 5.04 -12.24 -3.83
N THR A 96 5.11 -10.97 -4.22
CA THR A 96 4.76 -9.87 -3.34
C THR A 96 3.27 -9.54 -3.44
N LEU A 97 2.74 -8.89 -2.40
CA LEU A 97 1.34 -8.43 -2.41
C LEU A 97 1.06 -7.52 -3.61
N GLY A 98 1.96 -6.59 -3.93
CA GLY A 98 1.82 -5.69 -5.08
C GLY A 98 1.80 -6.42 -6.43
N GLU A 99 2.55 -7.52 -6.57
CA GLU A 99 2.53 -8.33 -7.79
C GLU A 99 1.22 -9.09 -7.95
N VAL A 100 0.68 -9.64 -6.85
CA VAL A 100 -0.61 -10.34 -6.85
C VAL A 100 -1.74 -9.37 -7.18
N THR A 101 -1.82 -8.24 -6.47
CA THR A 101 -2.88 -7.24 -6.68
C THR A 101 -2.80 -6.66 -8.08
N GLY A 102 -1.60 -6.32 -8.55
CA GLY A 102 -1.42 -5.79 -9.89
C GLY A 102 -1.80 -6.78 -11.00
N VAL A 103 -1.50 -8.07 -10.85
CA VAL A 103 -1.93 -9.11 -11.81
C VAL A 103 -3.46 -9.27 -11.82
N ILE A 104 -4.10 -9.27 -10.65
CA ILE A 104 -5.57 -9.34 -10.55
C ILE A 104 -6.21 -8.11 -11.23
N ARG A 105 -5.67 -6.91 -10.99
CA ARG A 105 -6.12 -5.66 -11.62
C ARG A 105 -6.07 -5.74 -13.14
N LEU A 106 -4.94 -6.22 -13.69
CA LEU A 106 -4.80 -6.46 -15.13
C LEU A 106 -5.78 -7.53 -15.64
N GLY A 107 -6.10 -8.54 -14.84
CA GLY A 107 -7.15 -9.53 -15.14
C GLY A 107 -8.51 -8.85 -15.37
N TYR A 108 -8.86 -7.89 -14.51
CA TYR A 108 -10.07 -7.07 -14.65
C TYR A 108 -9.98 -5.95 -15.69
N GLY A 109 -8.85 -5.80 -16.39
CA GLY A 109 -8.68 -4.75 -17.41
C GLY A 109 -8.46 -3.35 -16.85
N ILE A 110 -8.04 -3.22 -15.58
CA ILE A 110 -7.71 -1.94 -14.95
C ILE A 110 -6.19 -1.80 -14.74
N PRO A 111 -5.67 -0.58 -14.57
CA PRO A 111 -4.23 -0.34 -14.43
C PRO A 111 -3.58 -1.15 -13.30
N TYR A 112 -2.34 -1.60 -13.52
CA TYR A 112 -1.55 -2.40 -12.58
C TYR A 112 -1.43 -1.75 -11.20
N ASP A 113 -1.21 -0.44 -11.17
CA ASP A 113 -1.19 0.38 -9.98
C ASP A 113 -2.24 1.49 -10.11
N PRO A 114 -3.20 1.63 -9.17
CA PRO A 114 -4.19 2.71 -9.22
C PRO A 114 -3.60 4.12 -9.18
N PHE A 115 -2.39 4.28 -8.65
CA PHE A 115 -1.79 5.60 -8.42
C PHE A 115 -0.59 5.89 -9.34
N GLU A 116 -0.23 4.95 -10.22
CA GLU A 116 0.90 5.10 -11.15
C GLU A 116 2.23 5.45 -10.46
N GLN A 117 2.39 5.01 -9.20
CA GLN A 117 3.59 5.24 -8.39
C GLN A 117 4.62 4.12 -8.56
N THR A 118 4.19 2.97 -9.09
CA THR A 118 5.03 1.80 -9.31
C THR A 118 4.96 1.32 -10.75
N GLU A 119 6.13 0.99 -11.30
CA GLU A 119 6.19 0.43 -12.64
C GLU A 119 5.78 -1.05 -12.65
N MET A 120 5.00 -1.43 -13.65
CA MET A 120 4.70 -2.83 -13.92
C MET A 120 5.99 -3.59 -14.30
N PRO A 121 6.37 -4.65 -13.55
CA PRO A 121 7.56 -5.42 -13.87
C PRO A 121 7.51 -6.06 -15.26
N SER A 122 8.66 -6.17 -15.92
CA SER A 122 8.77 -6.71 -17.29
C SER A 122 8.21 -8.14 -17.42
N PHE A 123 8.38 -8.99 -16.41
CA PHE A 123 7.83 -10.34 -16.42
C PHE A 123 6.30 -10.38 -16.32
N VAL A 124 5.67 -9.39 -15.69
CA VAL A 124 4.20 -9.25 -15.65
C VAL A 124 3.70 -8.80 -17.02
N ARG A 125 4.37 -7.82 -17.66
CA ARG A 125 4.08 -7.41 -19.05
C ARG A 125 4.11 -8.60 -20.01
N GLN A 126 5.13 -9.44 -19.90
CA GLN A 126 5.28 -10.64 -20.73
C GLN A 126 4.19 -11.68 -20.46
N LEU A 127 3.72 -11.78 -19.22
CA LEU A 127 2.68 -12.72 -18.82
C LEU A 127 1.33 -12.35 -19.45
N VAL A 128 0.95 -11.08 -19.42
CA VAL A 128 -0.30 -10.59 -20.00
C VAL A 128 -0.31 -10.77 -21.52
N ARG A 129 0.75 -10.33 -22.22
CA ARG A 129 0.87 -10.49 -23.69
C ARG A 129 0.81 -11.94 -24.18
N LYS A 130 1.13 -12.93 -23.34
CA LYS A 130 1.10 -14.37 -23.69
C LYS A 130 -0.22 -15.05 -23.31
N SER A 131 -1.11 -14.33 -22.65
CA SER A 131 -2.39 -14.85 -22.16
C SER A 131 -3.59 -14.23 -22.90
N GLU A 132 -3.34 -13.21 -23.72
CA GLU A 132 -4.15 -12.82 -24.89
C GLU A 132 -3.94 -13.80 -26.04
#